data_AF-A0A7H0SQ80-F1
#
_entry.id   AF-A0A7H0SQ80-F1
#
_cell.length_a   1.000
_cell.length_b   1.000
_cell.length_c   1.000
_cell.angle_alpha   90.00
_cell.angle_beta   90.00
_cell.angle_gamma   90.00
#
_symmetry.space_group_name_H-M   'P 1'
#
loop_
_entity.id
_entity.type
_entity.pdbx_description
1 polymer ?
#
loop_
_entity_poly.entity_id
_entity_poly.type
_entity_poly.pdbx_seq_one_letter_code
_entity_poly.pdbx_strand_id
1 'polypeptide(L)'
;MHDVINLIPQGGAWTIVALLIVLIFGGPAILSMQTLTTKFSGLKALPGLRARWKREALEEDTAREAAAIAALQARVESIQKNALEEKDYLQGRIDDLREELRERDETRDQKISHLEQRLDRATTYIQYATEWAHRIGVWAKSRGLELPPPRWESFYEWEQRFTPRRDAYPREPPAAGSLD
;
A
#
# COMPACT_ATOMS: atom_id res chain seq x y z
N MET A 1 -36.67 -12.84 -45.46
CA MET A 1 -37.87 -11.98 -45.35
C MET A 1 -38.10 -11.73 -43.86
N HIS A 2 -37.51 -10.72 -43.22
CA HIS A 2 -38.27 -9.51 -42.85
C HIS A 2 -37.45 -8.30 -42.32
N ASP A 3 -36.14 -8.19 -42.56
CA ASP A 3 -35.36 -7.07 -41.95
C ASP A 3 -34.89 -6.00 -42.95
N VAL A 4 -35.78 -5.55 -43.86
CA VAL A 4 -35.49 -4.39 -44.73
C VAL A 4 -36.39 -3.19 -44.41
N ILE A 5 -37.41 -3.36 -43.55
CA ILE A 5 -38.43 -2.32 -43.32
C ILE A 5 -38.10 -1.44 -42.09
N ASN A 6 -37.16 -1.85 -41.23
CA ASN A 6 -36.79 -1.09 -40.02
C ASN A 6 -35.59 -0.13 -40.18
N LEU A 7 -35.13 0.14 -41.41
CA LEU A 7 -34.10 1.15 -41.69
C LEU A 7 -34.65 2.45 -42.28
N ILE A 8 -35.94 2.73 -42.08
CA ILE A 8 -36.54 4.02 -42.45
C ILE A 8 -36.68 4.86 -41.17
N PRO A 9 -35.76 5.80 -40.89
CA PRO A 9 -35.94 6.73 -39.79
C PRO A 9 -37.22 7.55 -40.04
N GLN A 10 -38.14 7.52 -39.08
CA GLN A 10 -39.42 8.24 -39.06
C GLN A 10 -39.23 9.76 -38.87
N GLY A 11 -38.44 10.39 -39.72
CA GLY A 11 -38.22 11.84 -39.73
C GLY A 11 -38.55 12.40 -41.12
N GLY A 12 -39.38 13.43 -41.18
CA GLY A 12 -39.79 14.12 -42.41
C GLY A 12 -38.66 14.75 -43.25
N ALA A 13 -37.40 14.61 -42.83
CA ALA A 13 -36.22 15.00 -43.61
C ALA A 13 -35.90 13.99 -44.74
N TRP A 14 -36.23 12.71 -44.58
CA TRP A 14 -35.93 11.70 -45.60
C TRP A 14 -36.84 11.76 -46.83
N THR A 15 -38.08 12.23 -46.66
CA THR A 15 -38.97 12.51 -47.77
C THR A 15 -38.44 13.64 -48.64
N ILE A 16 -37.80 14.66 -48.05
CA ILE A 16 -37.18 15.77 -48.80
C ILE A 16 -35.97 15.29 -49.60
N VAL A 17 -35.13 14.43 -49.02
CA VAL A 17 -33.98 13.83 -49.71
C VAL A 17 -34.45 12.90 -50.84
N ALA A 18 -35.48 12.09 -50.61
CA ALA A 18 -36.07 11.23 -51.64
C ALA A 18 -36.69 12.06 -52.78
N LEU A 19 -37.35 13.18 -52.46
CA LEU A 19 -37.94 14.08 -53.46
C LEU A 19 -36.86 14.79 -54.29
N LEU A 20 -35.76 15.21 -53.67
CA LEU A 20 -34.59 15.78 -54.36
C LEU A 20 -33.93 14.78 -55.31
N ILE A 21 -33.80 13.52 -54.88
CA ILE A 21 -33.24 12.45 -55.71
C ILE A 21 -34.16 12.15 -56.90
N VAL A 22 -35.48 12.09 -56.69
CA VAL A 22 -36.46 11.87 -57.76
C VAL A 22 -36.54 13.07 -58.72
N LEU A 23 -36.38 14.30 -58.24
CA LEU A 23 -36.40 15.52 -59.04
C LEU A 23 -35.15 15.66 -59.94
N ILE A 24 -33.99 15.21 -59.47
CA ILE A 24 -32.72 15.28 -60.22
C ILE A 24 -32.60 14.12 -61.23
N PHE A 25 -33.07 12.92 -60.88
CA PHE A 25 -32.84 11.72 -61.69
C PHE A 25 -34.04 11.26 -62.51
N GLY A 26 -35.25 11.74 -62.23
CA GLY A 26 -36.48 11.29 -62.88
C GLY A 26 -36.88 9.87 -62.45
N GLY A 27 -38.15 9.69 -62.10
CA GLY A 27 -38.72 8.44 -61.56
C GLY A 27 -38.32 7.11 -62.25
N PRO A 28 -38.05 7.03 -63.57
CA PRO A 28 -37.67 5.75 -64.19
C PRO A 28 -36.21 5.32 -63.96
N ALA A 29 -35.31 6.22 -63.53
CA ALA A 29 -33.87 5.92 -63.50
C ALA A 29 -33.41 5.11 -62.26
N ILE A 30 -34.21 5.08 -61.19
CA ILE A 30 -33.84 4.46 -59.91
C ILE A 30 -34.04 2.92 -59.93
N LEU A 31 -34.80 2.37 -60.88
CA LEU A 31 -35.11 0.94 -60.94
C LEU A 31 -34.21 0.13 -61.88
N SER A 32 -33.17 0.73 -62.46
CA SER A 32 -32.21 0.01 -63.29
C SER A 32 -30.91 -0.25 -62.54
N MET A 33 -30.83 -1.38 -61.82
CA MET A 33 -29.56 -1.93 -61.33
C MET A 33 -28.52 -2.16 -62.47
N GLN A 34 -28.97 -2.17 -63.72
CA GLN A 34 -28.12 -2.36 -64.91
C GLN A 34 -27.37 -1.09 -65.33
N THR A 35 -27.86 0.13 -65.12
CA THR A 35 -27.13 1.35 -65.53
C THR A 35 -26.06 1.79 -64.52
N LEU A 36 -26.29 1.57 -63.22
CA LEU A 36 -25.28 1.83 -62.18
C LEU A 36 -24.08 0.88 -62.30
N THR A 37 -24.32 -0.39 -62.58
CA THR A 37 -23.24 -1.38 -62.78
C THR A 37 -22.46 -1.12 -64.06
N THR A 38 -23.11 -0.67 -65.15
CA THR A 38 -22.42 -0.42 -66.43
C THR A 38 -21.57 0.86 -66.41
N LYS A 39 -21.99 1.91 -65.68
CA LYS A 39 -21.18 3.14 -65.55
C LYS A 39 -20.07 3.05 -64.50
N PHE A 40 -20.25 2.22 -63.45
CA PHE A 40 -19.22 2.04 -62.42
C PHE A 40 -18.32 0.79 -62.61
N SER A 41 -18.63 -0.13 -63.52
CA SER A 41 -17.73 -1.26 -63.83
C SER A 41 -16.45 -0.79 -64.55
N GLY A 42 -16.54 0.24 -65.38
CA GLY A 42 -15.37 0.84 -66.06
C GLY A 42 -14.36 1.47 -65.11
N LEU A 43 -14.82 2.06 -64.00
CA LEU A 43 -13.94 2.59 -62.95
C LEU A 43 -13.29 1.50 -62.09
N LYS A 44 -13.94 0.33 -61.94
CA LYS A 44 -13.39 -0.83 -61.20
C LYS A 44 -12.37 -1.65 -62.01
N ALA A 45 -12.26 -1.43 -63.32
CA ALA A 45 -11.39 -2.16 -64.23
C ALA A 45 -10.06 -1.44 -64.56
N LEU A 46 -9.85 -0.22 -64.07
CA LEU A 46 -8.58 0.49 -64.22
C LEU A 46 -7.56 -0.05 -63.21
N PRO A 47 -6.46 -0.71 -63.65
CA PRO A 47 -5.49 -1.33 -62.75
C PRO A 47 -4.85 -0.32 -61.77
N GLY A 48 -4.73 0.95 -62.18
CA GLY A 48 -4.22 2.03 -61.32
C GLY A 48 -5.14 2.42 -60.17
N LEU A 49 -6.46 2.30 -60.32
CA LEU A 49 -7.40 2.59 -59.23
C LEU A 49 -7.38 1.47 -58.20
N ARG A 50 -7.55 0.20 -58.58
CA ARG A 50 -7.46 -0.93 -57.62
C ARG A 50 -6.13 -0.95 -56.85
N ALA A 51 -5.02 -0.59 -57.50
CA ALA A 51 -3.74 -0.46 -56.83
C ALA A 51 -3.71 0.68 -55.81
N ARG A 52 -4.37 1.82 -56.10
CA ARG A 52 -4.51 2.95 -55.14
C ARG A 52 -5.41 2.58 -53.96
N TRP A 53 -6.59 2.00 -54.18
CA TRP A 53 -7.48 1.57 -53.09
C TRP A 53 -6.85 0.48 -52.21
N LYS A 54 -6.08 -0.46 -52.79
CA LYS A 54 -5.33 -1.46 -52.01
C LYS A 54 -4.17 -0.83 -51.22
N ARG A 55 -3.53 0.22 -51.75
CA ARG A 55 -2.47 0.95 -51.03
C ARG A 55 -3.07 1.76 -49.89
N GLU A 56 -4.16 2.49 -50.13
CA GLU A 56 -4.89 3.22 -49.09
C GLU A 56 -5.41 2.27 -48.00
N ALA A 57 -5.95 1.10 -48.36
CA ALA A 57 -6.38 0.10 -47.38
C ALA A 57 -5.21 -0.52 -46.60
N LEU A 58 -4.06 -0.79 -47.24
CA LEU A 58 -2.85 -1.25 -46.54
C LEU A 58 -2.27 -0.16 -45.62
N GLU A 59 -2.29 1.10 -46.06
CA GLU A 59 -1.83 2.24 -45.28
C GLU A 59 -2.75 2.47 -44.06
N GLU A 60 -4.06 2.31 -44.21
CA GLU A 60 -5.01 2.36 -43.09
C GLU A 60 -4.82 1.19 -42.12
N ASP A 61 -4.63 -0.03 -42.61
CA ASP A 61 -4.43 -1.20 -41.75
C ASP A 61 -3.08 -1.13 -41.01
N THR A 62 -2.00 -0.72 -41.68
CA THR A 62 -0.69 -0.49 -41.03
C THR A 62 -0.74 0.66 -40.04
N ALA A 63 -1.51 1.73 -40.31
CA ALA A 63 -1.73 2.81 -39.35
C ALA A 63 -2.51 2.34 -38.12
N ARG A 64 -3.50 1.47 -38.28
CA ARG A 64 -4.25 0.86 -37.16
C ARG A 64 -3.39 -0.09 -36.34
N GLU A 65 -2.56 -0.91 -36.99
CA GLU A 65 -1.60 -1.78 -36.31
C GLU A 65 -0.56 -0.96 -35.54
N ALA A 66 -0.01 0.09 -36.16
CA ALA A 66 0.92 1.01 -35.49
C ALA A 66 0.26 1.70 -34.28
N ALA A 67 -0.99 2.15 -34.42
CA ALA A 67 -1.74 2.74 -33.32
C ALA A 67 -2.04 1.73 -32.20
N ALA A 68 -2.36 0.47 -32.55
CA ALA A 68 -2.58 -0.60 -31.58
C ALA A 68 -1.30 -0.96 -30.82
N ILE A 69 -0.16 -1.03 -31.51
CA ILE A 69 1.15 -1.26 -30.89
C ILE A 69 1.51 -0.10 -29.97
N ALA A 70 1.31 1.15 -30.39
CA ALA A 70 1.55 2.33 -29.56
C ALA A 70 0.65 2.33 -28.30
N ALA A 71 -0.62 1.96 -28.44
CA ALA A 71 -1.55 1.84 -27.30
C ALA A 71 -1.13 0.73 -26.33
N LEU A 72 -0.63 -0.41 -26.84
CA LEU A 72 -0.08 -1.48 -26.01
C LEU A 72 1.21 -1.05 -25.28
N GLN A 73 2.11 -0.33 -25.96
CA GLN A 73 3.33 0.20 -25.36
C GLN A 73 3.01 1.19 -24.23
N ALA A 74 2.12 2.15 -24.46
CA ALA A 74 1.67 3.07 -23.42
C ALA A 74 1.03 2.35 -22.21
N ARG A 75 0.32 1.25 -22.47
CA ARG A 75 -0.25 0.41 -21.40
C ARG A 75 0.83 -0.36 -20.63
N VAL A 76 1.86 -0.87 -21.30
CA VAL A 76 3.00 -1.52 -20.65
C VAL A 76 3.79 -0.52 -19.80
N GLU A 77 4.05 0.68 -20.31
CA GLU A 77 4.73 1.76 -19.57
C GLU A 77 3.96 2.16 -18.31
N SER A 78 2.64 2.32 -18.40
CA SER A 78 1.82 2.63 -17.21
C SER A 78 1.79 1.48 -16.20
N ILE A 79 1.75 0.22 -16.64
CA ILE A 79 1.85 -0.94 -15.74
C ILE A 79 3.23 -0.98 -15.07
N GLN A 80 4.32 -0.74 -15.82
CA GLN A 80 5.67 -0.70 -15.25
C GLN A 80 5.81 0.42 -14.23
N LYS A 81 5.27 1.61 -14.53
CA LYS A 81 5.28 2.74 -13.61
C LYS A 81 4.53 2.41 -12.31
N ASN A 82 3.32 1.86 -12.42
CA ASN A 82 2.53 1.47 -11.26
C ASN A 82 3.25 0.38 -10.43
N ALA A 83 3.90 -0.58 -11.09
CA ALA A 83 4.66 -1.62 -10.40
C ALA A 83 5.89 -1.07 -9.67
N LEU A 84 6.56 -0.07 -10.24
CA LEU A 84 7.67 0.63 -9.58
C LEU A 84 7.17 1.44 -8.37
N GLU A 85 6.08 2.19 -8.51
CA GLU A 85 5.47 2.95 -7.42
C GLU A 85 5.02 2.02 -6.28
N GLU A 86 4.40 0.88 -6.60
CA GLU A 86 4.00 -0.11 -5.60
C GLU A 86 5.21 -0.73 -4.91
N LYS A 87 6.26 -1.07 -5.67
CA LYS A 87 7.50 -1.61 -5.10
C LYS A 87 8.14 -0.62 -4.14
N ASP A 88 8.26 0.65 -4.53
CA ASP A 88 8.86 1.69 -3.70
C ASP A 88 8.05 1.91 -2.42
N TYR A 89 6.71 1.89 -2.53
CA TYR A 89 5.81 1.94 -1.37
C TYR A 89 6.01 0.75 -0.43
N LEU A 90 6.00 -0.48 -0.95
CA LEU A 90 6.17 -1.69 -0.16
C LEU A 90 7.56 -1.74 0.48
N GLN A 91 8.59 -1.29 -0.23
CA GLN A 91 9.95 -1.24 0.28
C GLN A 91 10.07 -0.22 1.42
N GLY A 92 9.51 0.98 1.26
CA GLY A 92 9.41 1.96 2.35
C GLY A 92 8.67 1.40 3.56
N ARG A 93 7.55 0.70 3.34
CA ARG A 93 6.80 0.08 4.43
C ARG A 93 7.58 -1.04 5.15
N ILE A 94 8.37 -1.82 4.43
CA ILE A 94 9.26 -2.84 5.01
C ILE A 94 10.33 -2.18 5.86
N ASP A 95 10.92 -1.09 5.39
CA ASP A 95 11.96 -0.37 6.12
C ASP A 95 11.39 0.29 7.39
N ASP A 96 10.21 0.90 7.32
CA ASP A 96 9.49 1.42 8.50
C ASP A 96 9.23 0.32 9.54
N LEU A 97 8.73 -0.85 9.09
CA LEU A 97 8.46 -1.98 9.99
C LEU A 97 9.73 -2.54 10.62
N ARG A 98 10.86 -2.54 9.90
CA ARG A 98 12.14 -2.96 10.43
C ARG A 98 12.63 -2.01 11.52
N GLU A 99 12.48 -0.70 11.31
CA GLU A 99 12.87 0.28 12.33
C GLU A 99 11.98 0.19 13.57
N GLU A 100 10.65 0.04 13.39
CA GLU A 100 9.73 -0.16 14.52
C GLU A 100 10.08 -1.43 15.33
N LEU A 101 10.43 -2.54 14.66
CA LEU A 101 10.89 -3.75 15.34
C LEU A 101 12.19 -3.53 16.09
N ARG A 102 13.14 -2.79 15.49
CA ARG A 102 14.43 -2.45 16.12
C ARG A 102 14.23 -1.62 17.39
N GLU A 103 13.40 -0.58 17.34
CA GLU A 103 13.09 0.26 18.50
C GLU A 103 12.39 -0.53 19.61
N ARG A 104 11.49 -1.45 19.24
CA ARG A 104 10.80 -2.33 20.20
C ARG A 104 11.75 -3.30 20.87
N ASP A 105 12.69 -3.87 20.12
CA ASP A 105 13.70 -4.77 20.66
C ASP A 105 14.67 -4.01 21.58
N GLU A 106 15.14 -2.83 21.19
CA GLU A 106 15.97 -1.97 22.05
C GLU A 106 15.24 -1.61 23.35
N THR A 107 13.97 -1.22 23.27
CA THR A 107 13.15 -0.91 24.46
C THR A 107 12.97 -2.13 25.36
N ARG A 108 12.76 -3.30 24.76
CA ARG A 108 12.60 -4.56 25.49
C ARG A 108 13.90 -4.94 26.20
N ASP A 109 15.04 -4.85 25.52
CA ASP A 109 16.34 -5.17 26.07
C ASP A 109 16.72 -4.23 27.22
N GLN A 110 16.42 -2.94 27.08
CA GLN A 110 16.56 -1.97 28.17
C GLN A 110 15.72 -2.34 29.40
N LYS A 111 14.45 -2.74 29.19
CA LYS A 111 13.57 -3.18 30.29
C LYS A 111 14.07 -4.45 30.96
N ILE A 112 14.52 -5.44 30.17
CA ILE A 112 15.08 -6.69 30.69
C ILE A 112 16.33 -6.39 31.52
N SER A 113 17.27 -5.62 30.97
CA SER A 113 18.50 -5.24 31.67
C SER A 113 18.22 -4.51 32.98
N HIS A 114 17.26 -3.57 32.98
CA HIS A 114 16.86 -2.87 34.20
C HIS A 114 16.22 -3.82 35.24
N LEU A 115 15.40 -4.78 34.82
CA LEU A 115 14.81 -5.77 35.72
C LEU A 115 15.87 -6.72 36.29
N GLU A 116 16.82 -7.18 35.48
CA GLU A 116 17.95 -8.00 35.92
C GLU A 116 18.79 -7.26 36.96
N GLN A 117 19.14 -6.00 36.69
CA GLN A 117 19.88 -5.16 37.66
C GLN A 117 19.10 -4.96 38.97
N ARG A 118 17.77 -4.84 38.92
CA ARG A 118 16.93 -4.76 40.13
C ARG A 118 16.88 -6.10 40.88
N LEU A 119 16.82 -7.21 40.16
CA LEU A 119 16.82 -8.55 40.74
C LEU A 119 18.15 -8.85 41.44
N ASP A 120 19.27 -8.51 40.82
CA ASP A 120 20.61 -8.67 41.40
C ASP A 120 20.77 -7.85 42.68
N ARG A 121 20.29 -6.60 42.67
CA ARG A 121 20.28 -5.74 43.86
C ARG A 121 19.40 -6.30 44.97
N ALA A 122 18.20 -6.77 44.64
CA ALA A 122 17.30 -7.39 45.63
C ALA A 122 17.92 -8.65 46.25
N THR A 123 18.58 -9.48 45.43
CA THR A 123 19.30 -10.68 45.88
C THR A 123 20.42 -10.31 46.84
N THR A 124 21.20 -9.28 46.51
CA THR A 124 22.29 -8.76 47.35
C THR A 124 21.76 -8.24 48.69
N TYR A 125 20.62 -7.54 48.67
CA TYR A 125 19.96 -7.08 49.90
C TYR A 125 19.50 -8.23 50.79
N ILE A 126 18.91 -9.29 50.23
CA ILE A 126 18.48 -10.46 51.00
C ILE A 126 19.67 -11.13 51.68
N GLN A 127 20.81 -11.26 50.98
CA GLN A 127 22.04 -11.79 51.55
C GLN A 127 22.55 -10.91 52.70
N TYR A 128 22.65 -9.59 52.47
CA TYR A 128 23.03 -8.62 53.50
C TYR A 128 22.14 -8.72 54.74
N ALA A 129 20.82 -8.70 54.55
CA ALA A 129 19.84 -8.72 55.62
C ALA A 129 19.97 -10.01 56.44
N THR A 130 20.13 -11.15 55.77
CA THR A 130 20.28 -12.46 56.38
C THR A 130 21.59 -12.55 57.19
N GLU A 131 22.71 -12.12 56.62
CA GLU A 131 24.00 -12.09 57.31
C GLU A 131 23.99 -11.17 58.53
N TRP A 132 23.39 -9.99 58.39
CA TRP A 132 23.29 -9.05 59.49
C TRP A 132 22.46 -9.62 60.65
N ALA A 133 21.30 -10.20 60.35
CA ALA A 133 20.46 -10.85 61.36
C ALA A 133 21.19 -12.01 62.04
N HIS A 134 21.93 -12.82 61.27
CA HIS A 134 22.75 -13.89 61.81
C HIS A 134 23.83 -13.36 62.76
N ARG A 135 24.59 -12.33 62.34
CA ARG A 135 25.65 -11.72 63.17
C ARG A 135 25.10 -11.18 64.49
N ILE A 136 23.96 -10.50 64.45
CA ILE A 136 23.29 -9.99 65.66
C ILE A 136 22.85 -11.14 66.56
N GLY A 137 22.23 -12.19 66.00
CA GLY A 137 21.76 -13.34 66.76
C GLY A 137 22.90 -14.06 67.48
N VAL A 138 24.02 -14.30 66.79
CA VAL A 138 25.24 -14.89 67.38
C VAL A 138 25.80 -14.01 68.49
N TRP A 139 25.92 -12.70 68.23
CA TRP A 139 26.39 -11.74 69.23
C TRP A 139 25.50 -11.70 70.47
N ALA A 140 24.18 -11.62 70.32
CA ALA A 140 23.22 -11.60 71.41
C ALA A 140 23.29 -12.85 72.28
N LYS A 141 23.31 -14.02 71.63
CA LYS A 141 23.45 -15.32 72.29
C LYS A 141 24.76 -15.42 73.09
N SER A 142 25.86 -14.90 72.54
CA SER A 142 27.16 -14.89 73.23
C SER A 142 27.16 -14.03 74.52
N ARG A 143 26.21 -13.11 74.64
CA ARG A 143 26.03 -12.23 75.79
C ARG A 143 24.90 -12.66 76.73
N GLY A 144 24.21 -13.76 76.42
CA GLY A 144 23.02 -14.18 77.16
C GLY A 144 21.85 -13.19 77.07
N LEU A 145 21.82 -12.38 76.01
CA LEU A 145 20.76 -11.38 75.78
C LEU A 145 19.69 -11.97 74.85
N GLU A 146 18.42 -11.82 75.23
CA GLU A 146 17.30 -11.97 74.31
C GLU A 146 17.01 -10.60 73.70
N LEU A 147 17.38 -10.43 72.42
CA LEU A 147 17.06 -9.20 71.70
C LEU A 147 15.67 -9.31 71.07
N PRO A 148 14.91 -8.20 71.04
CA PRO A 148 13.78 -8.12 70.14
C PRO A 148 14.26 -8.27 68.68
N PRO A 149 13.37 -8.69 67.76
CA PRO A 149 13.71 -8.76 66.34
C PRO A 149 14.31 -7.41 65.91
N PRO A 150 15.48 -7.43 65.27
CA PRO A 150 16.21 -6.20 65.03
C PRO A 150 15.49 -5.38 63.97
N ARG A 151 15.59 -4.05 64.05
CA ARG A 151 14.91 -3.16 63.10
C ARG A 151 15.54 -3.33 61.72
N TRP A 152 14.80 -3.94 60.81
CA TRP A 152 15.22 -4.12 59.42
C TRP A 152 15.34 -2.76 58.73
N GLU A 153 16.50 -2.52 58.13
CA GLU A 153 16.65 -1.48 57.11
C GLU A 153 15.84 -1.90 55.89
N SER A 154 15.03 -1.01 55.30
CA SER A 154 14.30 -1.35 54.08
C SER A 154 15.24 -1.49 52.88
N PHE A 155 14.81 -2.22 51.84
CA PHE A 155 15.56 -2.32 50.58
C PHE A 155 15.98 -0.95 50.03
N TYR A 156 15.08 0.05 50.12
CA TYR A 156 15.33 1.39 49.62
C TYR A 156 16.36 2.17 50.45
N GLU A 157 16.29 2.08 51.78
CA GLU A 157 17.28 2.70 52.67
C GLU A 157 18.67 2.07 52.48
N TRP A 158 18.71 0.74 52.33
CA TRP A 158 19.93 0.00 52.04
C TRP A 158 20.53 0.42 50.69
N GLU A 159 19.70 0.47 49.64
CA GLU A 159 20.14 0.86 48.30
C GLU A 159 20.73 2.29 48.29
N GLN A 160 20.11 3.24 48.99
CA GLN A 160 20.63 4.61 49.10
C GLN A 160 22.00 4.69 49.80
N ARG A 161 22.26 3.78 50.74
CA ARG A 161 23.49 3.76 51.53
C ARG A 161 24.66 3.15 50.76
N PHE A 162 24.39 2.07 50.01
CA PHE A 162 25.43 1.26 49.37
C PHE A 162 25.63 1.56 47.88
N THR A 163 24.72 2.32 47.25
CA THR A 163 24.90 2.77 45.86
C THR A 163 25.37 4.22 45.85
N PRO A 164 26.65 4.51 45.49
CA PRO A 164 27.07 5.90 45.33
C PRO A 164 26.21 6.54 44.23
N ARG A 165 25.58 7.70 44.52
CA ARG A 165 24.81 8.48 43.55
C ARG A 165 25.67 8.73 42.31
N ARG A 166 25.48 7.95 41.25
CA ARG A 166 25.92 8.35 39.91
C ARG A 166 24.80 8.97 39.11
N ASP A 167 23.56 8.52 39.29
CA ASP A 167 22.43 9.06 38.53
C ASP A 167 21.23 9.30 39.45
N ALA A 168 21.04 10.57 39.82
CA ALA A 168 19.73 11.05 40.22
C ALA A 168 18.84 11.01 38.96
N TYR A 169 18.34 9.83 38.59
CA TYR A 169 17.21 9.76 37.68
C TYR A 169 16.06 10.56 38.32
N PRO A 170 15.44 11.51 37.60
CA PRO A 170 14.24 12.17 38.09
C PRO A 170 13.19 11.09 38.31
N ARG A 171 12.83 10.87 39.58
CA ARG A 171 11.59 10.18 39.90
C ARG A 171 10.47 11.01 39.30
N GLU A 172 9.78 10.49 38.29
CA GLU A 172 8.37 10.84 38.19
C GLU A 172 7.73 10.45 39.53
N PRO A 173 7.08 11.39 40.23
CA PRO A 173 6.34 11.05 41.44
C PRO A 173 5.28 10.01 41.06
N PRO A 174 4.93 9.08 41.98
CA PRO A 174 3.82 8.18 41.73
C PRO A 174 2.62 9.03 41.32
N ALA A 175 2.06 8.73 40.14
CA ALA A 175 0.80 9.33 39.72
C ALA A 175 -0.16 9.18 40.90
N ALA A 176 -0.60 10.32 41.44
CA ALA A 176 -1.65 10.38 42.43
C ALA A 176 -2.94 9.88 41.76
N GLY A 177 -3.05 8.57 41.63
CA GLY A 177 -4.28 7.88 41.30
C GLY A 177 -5.18 8.02 42.50
N SER A 178 -6.04 9.04 42.43
CA SER A 178 -7.23 9.22 43.25
C SER A 178 -7.96 7.89 43.41
N LEU A 179 -7.97 7.38 44.63
CA LEU A 179 -9.04 6.53 45.10
C LEU A 179 -10.14 7.45 45.60
N ASP A 180 -11.00 7.89 44.68
CA ASP A 180 -12.37 8.28 44.97
C ASP A 180 -13.30 7.19 44.41
#